data_AF-A0A377AYD9-F1
#
_entry.id   AF-A0A377AYD9-F1
#
_cell.length_a   1.000
_cell.length_b   1.000
_cell.length_c   1.000
_cell.angle_alpha   90.00
_cell.angle_beta   90.00
_cell.angle_gamma   90.00
#
_symmetry.space_group_name_H-M   'P 1'
#
loop_
_entity.id
_entity.type
_entity.pdbx_description
1 polymer ?
#
loop_
_entity_poly.entity_id
_entity_poly.type
_entity_poly.pdbx_seq_one_letter_code
_entity_poly.pdbx_strand_id
1 'polypeptide(L)'
;MAAAPKVDFADRVSVANGILIGNFAKVVGLKQNALFSWLRQNGILMAFGARKNVPRQQYINAGYFTVKEVVLDDENGYQIRLTPQLTGKGQQWVNSQLLDAGLLKPVAIG
;
A
#
# COMPACT_ATOMS: atom_id res chain seq x y z
N MET A 1 -21.57 -13.56 -21.13
CA MET A 1 -20.17 -13.13 -20.93
C MET A 1 -20.13 -12.29 -19.66
N ALA A 2 -19.80 -12.88 -18.52
CA ALA A 2 -19.77 -12.18 -17.24
C ALA A 2 -18.36 -11.63 -17.01
N ALA A 3 -18.19 -10.31 -17.18
CA ALA A 3 -16.96 -9.63 -16.80
C ALA A 3 -16.82 -9.72 -15.28
N ALA A 4 -15.71 -10.29 -14.86
CA ALA A 4 -15.40 -10.63 -13.48
C ALA A 4 -15.46 -9.42 -12.54
N PRO A 5 -16.00 -9.54 -11.31
CA PRO A 5 -15.89 -8.49 -10.29
C PRO A 5 -14.44 -8.28 -9.80
N LYS A 6 -13.49 -9.08 -10.28
CA LYS A 6 -12.04 -8.83 -10.14
C LYS A 6 -11.58 -7.57 -10.89
N VAL A 7 -12.29 -7.18 -11.94
CA VAL A 7 -11.92 -6.02 -12.77
C VAL A 7 -12.25 -4.70 -12.09
N ASP A 8 -13.35 -4.58 -11.33
CA ASP A 8 -13.78 -3.28 -10.79
C ASP A 8 -12.77 -2.69 -9.79
N PHE A 9 -12.19 -3.53 -8.92
CA PHE A 9 -11.16 -3.09 -8.00
C PHE A 9 -9.85 -2.75 -8.73
N ALA A 10 -9.42 -3.59 -9.68
CA ALA A 10 -8.20 -3.38 -10.45
C ALA A 10 -8.28 -2.14 -11.35
N ASP A 11 -9.47 -1.84 -11.89
CA ASP A 11 -9.77 -0.69 -12.74
C ASP A 11 -9.81 0.61 -11.92
N ARG A 12 -10.49 0.61 -10.76
CA ARG A 12 -10.51 1.74 -9.82
C ARG A 12 -9.14 2.08 -9.23
N VAL A 13 -8.32 1.06 -8.99
CA VAL A 13 -6.93 1.19 -8.51
C VAL A 13 -5.99 1.75 -9.58
N SER A 14 -6.22 1.40 -10.86
CA SER A 14 -5.39 1.83 -11.99
C SER A 14 -5.37 3.35 -12.18
N VAL A 15 -6.43 4.05 -11.75
CA VAL A 15 -6.58 5.51 -11.92
C VAL A 15 -5.85 6.32 -10.83
N ALA A 16 -5.45 5.72 -9.72
CA ALA A 16 -4.87 6.44 -8.58
C ALA A 16 -3.36 6.73 -8.77
N ASN A 17 -2.99 8.02 -8.77
CA ASN A 17 -1.63 8.58 -8.93
C ASN A 17 -0.66 8.32 -7.75
N GLY A 18 -0.74 7.15 -7.12
CA GLY A 18 -0.07 6.89 -5.85
C GLY A 18 -1.03 7.11 -4.69
N ILE A 19 -1.30 6.07 -3.92
CA ILE A 19 -2.20 6.12 -2.76
C ILE A 19 -1.44 5.75 -1.49
N LEU A 20 -1.76 6.39 -0.37
CA LEU A 20 -1.23 5.98 0.93
C LEU A 20 -1.67 4.54 1.24
N ILE A 21 -0.77 3.75 1.82
CA ILE A 21 -1.04 2.36 2.23
C ILE A 21 -2.29 2.27 3.12
N GLY A 22 -2.47 3.23 4.03
CA GLY A 22 -3.65 3.31 4.89
C GLY A 22 -4.95 3.57 4.14
N ASN A 23 -4.91 4.40 3.09
CA ASN A 23 -6.07 4.62 2.24
C ASN A 23 -6.37 3.37 1.42
N PHE A 24 -5.35 2.73 0.82
CA PHE A 24 -5.53 1.47 0.09
C PHE A 24 -6.17 0.39 0.97
N ALA A 25 -5.75 0.25 2.23
CA ALA A 25 -6.37 -0.68 3.18
C ALA A 25 -7.89 -0.46 3.30
N LYS A 26 -8.33 0.81 3.37
CA LYS A 26 -9.77 1.14 3.41
C LYS A 26 -10.48 0.74 2.11
N VAL A 27 -9.86 0.94 0.95
CA VAL A 27 -10.45 0.58 -0.35
C VAL A 27 -10.64 -0.94 -0.47
N VAL A 28 -9.69 -1.74 -0.01
CA VAL A 28 -9.82 -3.22 -0.01
C VAL A 28 -10.66 -3.78 1.15
N GLY A 29 -11.16 -2.92 2.05
CA GLY A 29 -11.91 -3.36 3.24
C GLY A 29 -11.04 -4.01 4.34
N LEU A 30 -9.73 -3.77 4.35
CA LEU A 30 -8.83 -4.22 5.41
C LEU A 30 -8.55 -3.11 6.43
N LYS A 31 -8.27 -3.52 7.68
CA LYS A 31 -7.78 -2.60 8.70
C LYS A 31 -6.39 -2.09 8.28
N GLN A 32 -6.19 -0.78 8.30
CA GLN A 32 -4.89 -0.15 8.05
C GLN A 32 -3.76 -0.83 8.84
N ASN A 33 -3.95 -1.03 10.15
CA ASN A 33 -2.94 -1.68 10.99
C ASN A 33 -2.64 -3.13 10.58
N ALA A 34 -3.64 -3.87 10.08
CA ALA A 34 -3.44 -5.24 9.60
C ALA A 34 -2.58 -5.25 8.33
N LEU A 35 -2.86 -4.34 7.38
CA LEU A 35 -2.04 -4.22 6.16
C LEU A 35 -0.61 -3.78 6.49
N PHE A 36 -0.44 -2.76 7.34
CA PHE A 36 0.89 -2.34 7.78
C PHE A 36 1.65 -3.46 8.49
N SER A 37 0.97 -4.25 9.33
CA SER A 37 1.58 -5.40 10.01
C SER A 37 2.01 -6.45 9.02
N TRP A 38 1.14 -6.83 8.07
CA TRP A 38 1.47 -7.81 7.03
C TRP A 38 2.65 -7.36 6.17
N LEU A 39 2.66 -6.08 5.73
CA LEU A 39 3.78 -5.54 4.97
C LEU A 39 5.10 -5.53 5.75
N ARG A 40 5.07 -5.28 7.05
CA ARG A 40 6.27 -5.36 7.91
C ARG A 40 6.73 -6.81 8.09
N GLN A 41 5.81 -7.73 8.33
CA GLN A 41 6.10 -9.16 8.50
C GLN A 41 6.67 -9.79 7.23
N ASN A 42 6.20 -9.35 6.06
CA ASN A 42 6.74 -9.78 4.75
C ASN A 42 8.05 -9.07 4.39
N GLY A 43 8.59 -8.20 5.26
CA GLY A 43 9.81 -7.45 4.98
C GLY A 43 9.64 -6.40 3.86
N ILE A 44 8.41 -6.05 3.49
CA ILE A 44 8.15 -5.03 2.48
C ILE A 44 8.39 -3.64 3.06
N LEU A 45 7.85 -3.41 4.27
CA LEU A 45 8.11 -2.22 5.07
C LEU A 45 9.12 -2.51 6.17
N MET A 46 9.98 -1.54 6.47
CA MET A 46 10.82 -1.59 7.66
C MET A 46 9.97 -1.52 8.93
N ALA A 47 10.17 -2.50 9.82
CA ALA A 47 9.41 -2.62 11.07
C ALA A 47 10.01 -1.83 12.24
N PHE A 48 11.29 -1.46 12.15
CA PHE A 48 12.09 -0.86 13.23
C PHE A 48 12.95 0.32 12.73
N GLY A 49 13.37 1.17 13.68
CA GLY A 49 14.27 2.30 13.46
C GLY A 49 13.60 3.60 12.99
N ALA A 50 14.41 4.61 12.67
CA ALA A 50 13.96 5.91 12.16
C ALA A 50 13.24 5.83 10.80
N ARG A 51 13.35 4.68 10.11
CA ARG A 51 12.70 4.37 8.83
C ARG A 51 11.50 3.44 8.99
N LYS A 52 10.91 3.36 10.19
CA LYS A 52 9.71 2.56 10.44
C LYS A 52 8.61 2.96 9.46
N ASN A 53 8.00 1.97 8.80
CA ASN A 53 7.04 2.13 7.69
C ASN A 53 7.63 2.58 6.35
N VAL A 54 8.93 2.69 6.18
CA VAL A 54 9.51 2.98 4.86
C VAL A 54 9.66 1.67 4.08
N PRO A 55 9.20 1.60 2.81
CA PRO A 55 9.35 0.43 1.96
C PRO A 55 10.83 0.20 1.65
N ARG A 56 11.24 -1.06 1.53
CA ARG A 56 12.62 -1.36 1.13
C ARG A 56 12.88 -0.83 -0.27
N GLN A 57 14.11 -0.36 -0.49
CA GLN A 57 14.56 0.21 -1.77
C GLN A 57 14.28 -0.72 -2.96
N GLN A 58 14.35 -2.05 -2.77
CA GLN A 58 14.03 -3.04 -3.80
C GLN A 58 12.59 -2.90 -4.34
N TYR A 59 11.60 -2.61 -3.49
CA TYR A 59 10.20 -2.48 -3.92
C TYR A 59 9.92 -1.09 -4.51
N ILE A 60 10.70 -0.09 -4.11
CA ILE A 60 10.69 1.24 -4.72
C ILE A 60 11.25 1.15 -6.14
N ASN A 61 12.42 0.52 -6.30
CA ASN A 61 13.09 0.33 -7.59
C ASN A 61 12.23 -0.55 -8.53
N ALA A 62 11.58 -1.58 -8.01
CA ALA A 62 10.63 -2.39 -8.78
C ALA A 62 9.34 -1.64 -9.20
N GLY A 63 9.15 -0.40 -8.72
CA GLY A 63 8.03 0.46 -9.07
C GLY A 63 6.73 0.14 -8.35
N TYR A 64 6.77 -0.65 -7.26
CA TYR A 64 5.58 -0.98 -6.46
C TYR A 64 5.28 0.12 -5.43
N PHE A 65 6.31 0.70 -4.84
CA PHE A 65 6.16 1.79 -3.87
C PHE A 65 6.88 3.03 -4.36
N THR A 66 6.40 4.18 -3.94
CA THR A 66 7.10 5.45 -4.04
C THR A 66 7.19 6.08 -2.67
N VAL A 67 8.24 6.84 -2.42
CA VAL A 67 8.43 7.57 -1.16
C VAL A 67 8.40 9.04 -1.49
N LYS A 68 7.48 9.78 -0.86
CA LYS A 68 7.40 11.22 -1.00
C LYS A 68 7.96 11.86 0.25
N GLU A 69 8.96 12.71 0.06
CA GLU A 69 9.46 13.58 1.10
C GLU A 69 8.45 14.70 1.35
N VAL A 70 7.94 14.74 2.57
CA VAL A 70 7.07 15.79 3.04
C VAL A 70 7.85 16.60 4.05
N VAL A 71 8.10 17.86 3.74
CA VAL A 71 8.67 18.81 4.69
C VAL A 71 7.51 19.33 5.52
N LEU A 72 7.50 19.00 6.81
CA LEU A 72 6.61 19.63 7.77
C LEU A 72 7.37 20.82 8.33
N ASP A 73 6.87 22.00 8.00
CA ASP A 73 7.19 23.26 8.63
C ASP A 73 6.47 23.29 9.98
N ASP A 74 7.23 23.43 11.06
CA ASP A 74 6.73 23.59 12.42
C ASP A 74 7.45 24.77 13.07
N GLU A 75 6.82 25.37 14.08
CA GLU A 75 7.31 26.58 14.75
C GLU A 75 8.71 26.42 15.37
N ASN A 76 9.17 25.18 15.58
CA ASN A 76 10.49 24.85 16.13
C ASN A 76 11.52 24.33 15.09
N GLY A 77 11.18 24.31 13.79
CA GLY A 77 12.08 23.94 12.68
C GLY A 77 11.44 23.08 11.58
N TYR A 78 12.26 22.62 10.62
CA TYR A 78 11.81 21.77 9.52
C TYR A 78 11.98 20.28 9.83
N GLN A 79 10.89 19.51 9.78
CA GLN A 79 10.94 18.05 9.90
C GLN A 79 10.66 17.39 8.55
N ILE A 80 11.68 16.71 8.01
CA ILE A 80 11.53 15.91 6.79
C ILE A 80 10.94 14.55 7.17
N ARG A 81 9.74 14.25 6.64
CA ARG A 81 9.09 12.94 6.79
C ARG A 81 8.98 12.22 5.46
N LEU A 82 9.49 11.00 5.43
CA LEU A 82 9.36 10.09 4.30
C LEU A 82 8.01 9.37 4.37
N THR A 83 7.11 9.70 3.46
CA THR A 83 5.77 9.11 3.40
C THR A 83 5.67 8.10 2.25
N PRO A 84 5.45 6.80 2.54
CA PRO A 84 5.34 5.78 1.51
C PRO A 84 3.95 5.77 0.86
N GLN A 85 3.92 5.59 -0.44
CA GLN A 85 2.71 5.47 -1.25
C GLN A 85 2.83 4.25 -2.17
N LEU A 86 1.71 3.60 -2.44
CA LEU A 86 1.57 2.52 -3.39
C LEU A 86 1.28 3.09 -4.77
N THR A 87 2.11 2.76 -5.75
CA THR A 87 1.83 3.07 -7.16
C THR A 87 0.67 2.20 -7.67
N GLY A 88 0.09 2.49 -8.83
CA GLY A 88 -0.94 1.62 -9.43
C GLY A 88 -0.48 0.16 -9.55
N LYS A 89 0.79 -0.07 -9.93
CA LYS A 89 1.41 -1.40 -9.97
C LYS A 89 1.54 -2.02 -8.57
N GLY A 90 1.95 -1.24 -7.58
CA GLY A 90 2.06 -1.70 -6.20
C GLY A 90 0.72 -2.11 -5.60
N GLN A 91 -0.33 -1.37 -5.89
CA GLN A 91 -1.69 -1.70 -5.44
C GLN A 91 -2.15 -3.04 -6.02
N GLN A 92 -1.95 -3.28 -7.32
CA GLN A 92 -2.26 -4.58 -7.93
C GLN A 92 -1.43 -5.71 -7.32
N TRP A 93 -0.13 -5.48 -7.11
CA TRP A 93 0.75 -6.47 -6.50
C TRP A 93 0.33 -6.80 -5.06
N VAL A 94 0.14 -5.78 -4.20
CA VAL A 94 -0.32 -5.97 -2.82
C VAL A 94 -1.68 -6.66 -2.79
N ASN A 95 -2.62 -6.28 -3.66
CA ASN A 95 -3.91 -6.95 -3.76
C ASN A 95 -3.77 -8.46 -4.04
N SER A 96 -2.94 -8.83 -5.02
CA SER A 96 -2.65 -10.24 -5.33
C SER A 96 -2.00 -10.96 -4.15
N GLN A 97 -1.03 -10.32 -3.47
CA GLN A 97 -0.40 -10.91 -2.30
C GLN A 97 -1.37 -11.10 -1.13
N LEU A 98 -2.31 -10.18 -0.92
CA LEU A 98 -3.31 -10.28 0.15
C LEU A 98 -4.34 -11.37 -0.12
N LEU A 99 -4.70 -11.58 -1.39
CA LEU A 99 -5.54 -12.69 -1.82
C LEU A 99 -4.83 -14.03 -1.59
N ASP A 100 -3.55 -14.13 -1.96
CA ASP A 100 -2.72 -15.32 -1.74
C ASP A 100 -2.55 -15.63 -0.24
N ALA A 101 -2.32 -14.59 0.57
CA ALA A 101 -2.23 -14.69 2.02
C ALA A 101 -3.58 -15.00 2.72
N GLY A 102 -4.69 -15.10 1.97
CA GLY A 102 -6.04 -15.33 2.53
C GLY A 102 -6.57 -14.17 3.39
N LEU A 103 -5.90 -13.01 3.37
CA LEU A 103 -6.33 -11.81 4.10
C LEU A 103 -7.49 -11.10 3.41
N LEU A 104 -7.59 -11.26 2.09
CA LEU A 104 -8.77 -10.90 1.33
C LEU A 104 -9.53 -12.17 1.00
N LYS A 105 -10.81 -12.19 1.38
CA LYS A 105 -11.72 -13.23 0.88
C LYS A 105 -12.01 -12.90 -0.59
N PRO A 106 -11.94 -13.87 -1.52
CA PRO A 106 -12.59 -13.67 -2.80
C PRO A 106 -14.04 -13.32 -2.48
N VAL A 107 -14.56 -12.22 -3.02
CA VAL A 107 -15.96 -11.86 -2.83
C VAL A 107 -16.79 -13.05 -3.30
N ALA A 108 -17.30 -13.84 -2.33
CA ALA A 108 -18.22 -14.91 -2.59
C ALA A 108 -19.53 -14.20 -2.95
N ILE A 109 -19.86 -14.28 -4.24
CA ILE A 109 -21.10 -13.75 -4.78
C ILE A 109 -22.21 -14.64 -4.22
N GLY A 110 -23.01 -14.08 -3.30
CA GLY A 110 -24.35 -14.55 -2.98
C GLY A 110 -25.34 -13.61 -3.61
#